data_AF-A0A534MC30-F1
#
_entry.id   AF-A0A534MC30-F1
#
_cell.length_a   1.000
_cell.length_b   1.000
_cell.length_c   1.000
_cell.angle_alpha   90.00
_cell.angle_beta   90.00
_cell.angle_gamma   90.00
#
_symmetry.space_group_name_H-M   'P 1'
#
loop_
_entity.id
_entity.type
_entity.pdbx_description
1 polymer ?
#
loop_
_entity_poly.entity_id
_entity_poly.type
_entity_poly.pdbx_seq_one_letter_code
_entity_poly.pdbx_strand_id
1 'polypeptide(L)'
;MALRRDGTRRAVRLASVVLAGLFFLVLVANVLWVLPSPTSINQPRMPPTVSPFPQFRMGPILHVVTLDPDANLSTRLLMTSLQGIVNREQVELYLGGPKVAGNTSRTLSFLSSRYNVSSAPMTLVGAIDAYANRSNGIVVFDSTRPESIDITTMIAAQQNEILVGSDLVAWLHARTRLPVLFDYASSDWASLDAIAAFDRALRDLYPSSAATLLAILPPDRWAIRDYLVATRTFVFYFPQGALATPFEAAATRRILHATPRGIPILGWFRSPTLTEENSFVQLASGEGKFVVGVQDVPNLSVLTALGRNETRRQASSGAAPLPLEDKTYVVLAVPDGDNVDFAAGRMQELWSEPVR
;
A
#
# COMPACT_ATOMS: atom_id res chain seq x y z
N MET A 1 -56.60 26.03 4.48
CA MET A 1 -55.22 26.20 3.94
C MET A 1 -54.16 26.55 5.00
N ALA A 2 -54.52 27.18 6.13
CA ALA A 2 -53.58 27.54 7.21
C ALA A 2 -53.08 26.36 8.07
N LEU A 3 -53.96 25.40 8.41
CA LEU A 3 -53.61 24.23 9.25
C LEU A 3 -52.57 23.28 8.62
N ARG A 4 -52.52 23.19 7.28
CA ARG A 4 -51.58 22.31 6.56
C ARG A 4 -50.16 22.86 6.54
N ARG A 5 -49.98 24.19 6.61
CA ARG A 5 -48.68 24.88 6.64
C ARG A 5 -47.98 24.79 8.01
N ASP A 6 -48.76 24.67 9.08
CA ASP A 6 -48.22 24.65 10.44
C ASP A 6 -47.65 23.27 10.82
N GLY A 7 -48.30 22.19 10.34
CA GLY A 7 -47.77 20.83 10.43
C GLY A 7 -46.46 20.62 9.68
N THR A 8 -46.30 21.23 8.50
CA THR A 8 -45.05 21.16 7.72
C THR A 8 -43.91 21.92 8.40
N ARG A 9 -44.19 23.09 8.98
CA ARG A 9 -43.17 23.85 9.74
C ARG A 9 -42.74 23.14 11.02
N ARG A 10 -43.66 22.49 11.73
CA ARG A 10 -43.33 21.66 12.90
C ARG A 10 -42.51 20.44 12.50
N ALA A 11 -42.88 19.75 11.41
CA ALA A 11 -42.13 18.60 10.91
C ALA A 11 -40.71 18.98 10.45
N VAL A 12 -40.55 20.10 9.75
CA VAL A 12 -39.22 20.60 9.33
C VAL A 12 -38.38 20.99 10.54
N ARG A 13 -38.95 21.70 11.53
CA ARG A 13 -38.22 22.01 12.77
C ARG A 13 -37.81 20.76 13.54
N LEU A 14 -38.70 19.76 13.64
CA LEU A 14 -38.39 18.50 14.30
C LEU A 14 -37.26 17.76 13.57
N ALA A 15 -37.32 17.69 12.23
CA ALA A 15 -36.27 17.08 11.41
C ALA A 15 -34.93 17.82 11.54
N SER A 16 -34.94 19.15 11.54
CA SER A 16 -33.73 19.95 11.75
C SER A 16 -33.12 19.76 13.14
N VAL A 17 -33.95 19.64 14.19
CA VAL A 17 -33.50 19.36 15.56
C VAL A 17 -32.93 17.95 15.67
N VAL A 18 -33.57 16.95 15.05
CA VAL A 18 -33.05 15.57 15.01
C VAL A 18 -31.74 15.51 14.24
N LEU A 19 -31.63 16.21 13.11
CA LEU A 19 -30.41 16.26 12.30
C LEU A 19 -29.28 16.98 13.04
N ALA A 20 -29.56 18.12 13.69
CA ALA A 20 -28.59 18.81 14.53
C ALA A 20 -28.17 17.96 15.73
N GLY A 21 -29.11 17.21 16.33
CA GLY A 21 -28.83 16.25 17.39
C GLY A 21 -27.92 15.11 16.91
N LEU A 22 -28.16 14.56 15.71
CA LEU A 22 -27.29 13.55 15.09
C LEU A 22 -25.91 14.11 14.78
N PHE A 23 -25.81 15.31 14.20
CA PHE A 23 -24.52 15.96 13.96
C PHE A 23 -23.76 16.23 15.26
N PHE A 24 -24.44 16.72 16.30
CA PHE A 24 -23.84 16.94 17.60
C PHE A 24 -23.40 15.61 18.23
N LEU A 25 -24.19 14.55 18.10
CA LEU A 25 -23.86 13.23 18.65
C LEU A 25 -22.71 12.58 17.88
N VAL A 26 -22.61 12.76 16.56
CA VAL A 26 -21.46 12.37 15.74
C VAL A 26 -20.22 13.20 16.09
N LEU A 27 -20.37 14.51 16.31
CA LEU A 27 -19.27 15.38 16.69
C LEU A 27 -18.75 15.02 18.08
N VAL A 28 -19.65 14.82 19.04
CA VAL A 28 -19.36 14.38 20.41
C VAL A 28 -18.79 12.97 20.41
N ALA A 29 -19.32 12.05 19.60
CA ALA A 29 -18.74 10.72 19.43
C ALA A 29 -17.32 10.81 18.85
N ASN A 30 -17.08 11.66 17.85
CA ASN A 30 -15.74 11.87 17.31
C ASN A 30 -14.78 12.50 18.32
N VAL A 31 -15.23 13.49 19.10
CA VAL A 31 -14.42 14.17 20.14
C VAL A 31 -14.19 13.29 21.36
N LEU A 32 -15.18 12.53 21.82
CA LEU A 32 -15.09 11.64 22.98
C LEU A 32 -14.46 10.27 22.65
N TRP A 33 -14.52 9.83 21.38
CA TRP A 33 -13.74 8.68 20.89
C TRP A 33 -12.38 9.07 20.30
N VAL A 34 -11.96 10.34 20.39
CA VAL A 34 -10.55 10.62 20.66
C VAL A 34 -10.28 10.14 22.08
N LEU A 35 -10.20 8.81 22.24
CA LEU A 35 -9.50 8.25 23.38
C LEU A 35 -8.13 8.93 23.38
N PRO A 36 -7.67 9.48 24.51
CA PRO A 36 -6.30 9.94 24.59
C PRO A 36 -5.43 8.81 24.10
N SER A 37 -4.51 9.10 23.15
CA SER A 37 -3.48 8.15 22.75
C SER A 37 -2.94 7.53 24.04
N PRO A 38 -2.92 6.20 24.18
CA PRO A 38 -2.49 5.59 25.42
C PRO A 38 -1.16 6.22 25.81
N THR A 39 -1.02 6.72 27.03
CA THR A 39 0.23 7.26 27.59
C THR A 39 1.29 6.17 27.81
N SER A 40 1.19 5.07 27.06
CA SER A 40 2.12 3.97 27.02
C SER A 40 3.34 4.40 26.21
N ILE A 41 4.36 4.83 26.93
CA ILE A 41 5.74 5.01 26.47
C ILE A 41 6.36 3.65 26.05
N ASN A 42 5.62 2.52 26.14
CA ASN A 42 6.14 1.17 25.93
C ASN A 42 6.11 0.67 24.48
N GLN A 43 5.50 1.38 23.52
CA GLN A 43 5.68 1.02 22.11
C GLN A 43 7.15 1.25 21.72
N PRO A 44 7.85 0.23 21.15
CA PRO A 44 9.17 0.44 20.60
C PRO A 44 9.16 1.58 19.58
N ARG A 45 10.20 2.42 19.58
CA ARG A 45 10.35 3.50 18.60
C ARG A 45 11.59 3.25 17.75
N MET A 46 11.41 3.24 16.44
CA MET A 46 12.51 3.25 15.49
C MET A 46 13.34 4.54 15.67
N PRO A 47 14.67 4.45 15.78
CA PRO A 47 15.52 5.63 15.85
C PRO A 47 15.36 6.51 14.62
N PRO A 48 15.24 7.84 14.75
CA PRO A 48 15.04 8.76 13.62
C PRO A 48 16.24 8.82 12.67
N THR A 49 17.40 8.31 13.09
CA THR A 49 18.64 8.25 12.29
C THR A 49 18.73 7.00 11.43
N VAL A 50 17.80 6.04 11.58
CA VAL A 50 17.79 4.77 10.84
C VAL A 50 16.68 4.83 9.80
N SER A 51 17.01 4.52 8.55
CA SER A 51 16.00 4.40 7.49
C SER A 51 15.10 3.18 7.75
N PRO A 52 13.75 3.33 7.74
CA PRO A 52 12.83 2.22 7.92
C PRO A 52 12.79 1.26 6.72
N PHE A 53 13.17 1.75 5.55
CA PHE A 53 13.13 0.99 4.30
C PHE A 53 14.34 0.03 4.22
N PRO A 54 14.16 -1.28 3.95
CA PRO A 54 15.26 -2.25 3.82
C PRO A 54 16.07 -2.06 2.54
N GLN A 55 17.34 -2.47 2.56
CA GLN A 55 18.22 -2.44 1.39
C GLN A 55 18.18 -3.79 0.67
N PHE A 56 18.03 -3.74 -0.66
CA PHE A 56 18.15 -4.92 -1.52
C PHE A 56 19.46 -4.90 -2.29
N ARG A 57 19.94 -6.09 -2.66
CA ARG A 57 21.15 -6.27 -3.46
C ARG A 57 20.78 -6.54 -4.91
N MET A 58 21.35 -5.78 -5.84
CA MET A 58 21.14 -6.01 -7.26
C MET A 58 21.71 -7.35 -7.75
N GLY A 59 20.95 -8.00 -8.61
CA GLY A 59 21.39 -9.08 -9.49
C GLY A 59 22.36 -8.61 -10.58
N PRO A 60 23.08 -9.55 -11.22
CA PRO A 60 23.90 -9.22 -12.39
C PRO A 60 23.03 -8.82 -13.60
N ILE A 61 21.80 -9.34 -13.68
CA ILE A 61 20.85 -9.04 -14.75
C ILE A 61 19.43 -8.94 -14.18
N LEU A 62 18.66 -8.00 -14.73
CA LEU A 62 17.24 -7.84 -14.43
C LEU A 62 16.42 -8.47 -15.57
N HIS A 63 15.77 -9.60 -15.30
CA HIS A 63 14.84 -10.22 -16.23
C HIS A 63 13.51 -9.48 -16.23
N VAL A 64 13.13 -8.99 -17.41
CA VAL A 64 11.96 -8.13 -17.60
C VAL A 64 10.83 -8.96 -18.17
N VAL A 65 9.78 -9.13 -17.37
CA VAL A 65 8.53 -9.78 -17.80
C VAL A 65 7.49 -8.70 -18.05
N THR A 66 6.96 -8.64 -19.26
CA THR A 66 5.82 -7.77 -19.57
C THR A 66 4.51 -8.51 -19.27
N LEU A 67 3.74 -7.99 -18.32
CA LEU A 67 2.40 -8.49 -18.01
C LEU A 67 1.39 -8.02 -19.07
N ASP A 68 0.48 -8.91 -19.41
CA ASP A 68 -0.66 -8.59 -20.27
C ASP A 68 -1.53 -7.49 -19.61
N PRO A 69 -1.91 -6.42 -20.35
CA PRO A 69 -2.83 -5.38 -19.87
C PRO A 69 -4.13 -5.90 -19.26
N ASP A 70 -4.59 -7.06 -19.72
CA ASP A 70 -5.85 -7.69 -19.35
C ASP A 70 -5.65 -8.96 -18.50
N ALA A 71 -4.42 -9.20 -18.04
CA ALA A 71 -4.12 -10.22 -17.04
C ALA A 71 -5.05 -10.07 -15.84
N ASN A 72 -5.65 -11.18 -15.41
CA ASN A 72 -6.52 -11.23 -14.24
C ASN A 72 -5.72 -11.00 -12.94
N LEU A 73 -6.42 -10.76 -11.83
CA LEU A 73 -5.80 -10.49 -10.54
C LEU A 73 -4.91 -11.66 -10.07
N SER A 74 -5.34 -12.90 -10.28
CA SER A 74 -4.55 -14.10 -9.93
C SER A 74 -3.19 -14.12 -10.62
N THR A 75 -3.13 -13.80 -11.91
CA THR A 75 -1.87 -13.72 -12.67
C THR A 75 -0.97 -12.60 -12.14
N ARG A 76 -1.55 -11.44 -11.83
CA ARG A 76 -0.81 -10.29 -11.29
C ARG A 76 -0.21 -10.61 -9.93
N LEU A 77 -1.00 -11.18 -9.02
CA LEU A 77 -0.58 -11.58 -7.68
C LEU A 77 0.49 -12.70 -7.71
N LEU A 78 0.35 -13.67 -8.61
CA LEU A 78 1.36 -14.69 -8.86
C LEU A 78 2.70 -14.05 -9.23
N MET A 79 2.68 -13.16 -10.23
CA MET A 79 3.92 -12.55 -10.71
C MET A 79 4.53 -11.58 -9.70
N THR A 80 3.74 -10.78 -8.98
CA THR A 80 4.29 -9.89 -7.95
C THR A 80 4.80 -10.64 -6.73
N SER A 81 4.15 -11.73 -6.30
CA SER A 81 4.67 -12.54 -5.20
C SER A 81 5.96 -13.26 -5.59
N LEU A 82 6.03 -13.82 -6.80
CA LEU A 82 7.27 -14.38 -7.36
C LEU A 82 8.37 -13.31 -7.42
N GLN A 83 8.07 -12.10 -7.92
CA GLN A 83 9.01 -10.98 -7.93
C GLN A 83 9.52 -10.65 -6.53
N GLY A 84 8.63 -10.56 -5.54
CA GLY A 84 9.02 -10.28 -4.16
C GLY A 84 9.93 -11.35 -3.55
N ILE A 85 9.65 -12.63 -3.84
CA ILE A 85 10.50 -13.76 -3.40
C ILE A 85 11.88 -13.67 -4.04
N VAL A 86 11.93 -13.53 -5.36
CA VAL A 86 13.19 -13.42 -6.12
C VAL A 86 14.02 -12.23 -5.62
N ASN A 87 13.42 -11.06 -5.58
CA ASN A 87 14.12 -9.80 -5.30
C ASN A 87 14.53 -9.64 -3.83
N ARG A 88 13.90 -10.38 -2.91
CA ARG A 88 14.34 -10.44 -1.51
C ARG A 88 15.72 -11.06 -1.37
N GLU A 89 16.01 -12.12 -2.13
CA GLU A 89 17.33 -12.76 -2.13
C GLU A 89 18.32 -11.93 -2.94
N GLN A 90 17.92 -11.59 -4.17
CA GLN A 90 18.72 -10.79 -5.09
C GLN A 90 17.81 -10.21 -6.18
N VAL A 91 17.91 -8.90 -6.44
CA VAL A 91 17.02 -8.19 -7.36
C VAL A 91 17.31 -8.57 -8.80
N GLU A 92 16.48 -9.45 -9.34
CA GLU A 92 16.67 -10.08 -10.65
C GLU A 92 15.38 -10.13 -11.49
N LEU A 93 14.21 -9.84 -10.92
CA LEU A 93 12.94 -9.86 -11.65
C LEU A 93 12.29 -8.46 -11.65
N TYR A 94 11.88 -8.01 -12.83
CA TYR A 94 11.18 -6.75 -13.06
C TYR A 94 9.91 -7.00 -13.87
N LEU A 95 8.80 -6.44 -13.41
CA LEU A 95 7.51 -6.55 -14.07
C LEU A 95 7.22 -5.25 -14.82
N GLY A 96 7.23 -5.34 -16.15
CA GLY A 96 6.70 -4.31 -17.03
C GLY A 96 5.22 -4.52 -17.30
N GLY A 97 4.53 -3.48 -17.72
CA GLY A 97 3.13 -3.58 -18.14
C GLY A 97 2.40 -2.24 -18.06
N PRO A 98 1.26 -2.08 -18.76
CA PRO A 98 0.43 -0.89 -18.66
C PRO A 98 -0.51 -0.96 -17.44
N LYS A 99 -1.26 0.13 -17.20
CA LYS A 99 -2.25 0.28 -16.11
C LYS A 99 -1.65 0.22 -14.69
N VAL A 100 -0.42 0.71 -14.53
CA VAL A 100 0.26 0.94 -13.24
C VAL A 100 0.87 2.33 -13.23
N ALA A 101 1.09 2.91 -12.05
CA ALA A 101 1.79 4.18 -11.93
C ALA A 101 3.27 4.01 -12.33
N GLY A 102 3.86 5.06 -12.88
CA GLY A 102 5.23 5.01 -13.39
C GLY A 102 5.27 4.25 -14.73
N ASN A 103 5.62 4.94 -15.80
CA ASN A 103 5.91 4.30 -17.08
C ASN A 103 7.08 3.31 -16.90
N THR A 104 6.79 2.03 -16.72
CA THR A 104 7.77 0.99 -16.37
C THR A 104 8.91 0.89 -17.37
N SER A 105 8.62 1.04 -18.67
CA SER A 105 9.66 1.06 -19.72
C SER A 105 10.58 2.27 -19.62
N ARG A 106 10.02 3.47 -19.34
CA ARG A 106 10.82 4.69 -19.13
C ARG A 106 11.64 4.60 -17.85
N THR A 107 11.06 4.04 -16.78
CA THR A 107 11.76 3.78 -15.53
C THR A 107 12.92 2.82 -15.75
N LEU A 108 12.72 1.71 -16.45
CA LEU A 108 13.79 0.77 -16.79
C LEU A 108 14.91 1.45 -17.61
N SER A 109 14.55 2.28 -18.59
CA SER A 109 15.52 3.07 -19.38
C SER A 109 16.33 4.02 -18.50
N PHE A 110 15.68 4.69 -17.54
CA PHE A 110 16.35 5.51 -16.54
C PHE A 110 17.30 4.68 -15.67
N LEU A 111 16.86 3.52 -15.17
CA LEU A 111 17.71 2.66 -14.34
C LEU A 111 18.95 2.19 -15.10
N SER A 112 18.79 1.81 -16.37
CA SER A 112 19.90 1.42 -17.24
C SER A 112 20.89 2.58 -17.43
N SER A 113 20.41 3.76 -17.86
CA SER A 113 21.26 4.93 -18.11
C SER A 113 21.94 5.49 -16.85
N ARG A 114 21.27 5.47 -15.70
CA ARG A 114 21.73 6.13 -14.48
C ARG A 114 22.56 5.24 -13.57
N TYR A 115 22.24 3.95 -13.52
CA TYR A 115 22.85 3.00 -12.60
C TYR A 115 23.51 1.81 -13.31
N ASN A 116 23.62 1.84 -14.64
CA ASN A 116 24.21 0.78 -15.45
C ASN A 116 23.53 -0.60 -15.22
N VAL A 117 22.21 -0.59 -15.00
CA VAL A 117 21.43 -1.83 -14.85
C VAL A 117 21.36 -2.55 -16.19
N SER A 118 21.85 -3.79 -16.21
CA SER A 118 21.69 -4.70 -17.35
C SER A 118 20.34 -5.43 -17.23
N SER A 119 19.63 -5.54 -18.35
CA SER A 119 18.33 -6.21 -18.38
C SER A 119 18.13 -7.04 -19.64
N ALA A 120 17.38 -8.13 -19.54
CA ALA A 120 16.97 -8.96 -20.68
C ALA A 120 15.48 -9.28 -20.61
N PRO A 121 14.77 -9.36 -21.75
CA PRO A 121 13.38 -9.76 -21.76
C PRO A 121 13.24 -11.24 -21.37
N MET A 122 12.15 -11.57 -20.68
CA MET A 122 11.79 -12.93 -20.29
C MET A 122 10.28 -13.10 -20.42
N THR A 123 9.82 -14.27 -20.85
CA THR A 123 8.39 -14.59 -20.87
C THR A 123 7.88 -14.82 -19.45
N LEU A 124 6.60 -14.58 -19.20
CA LEU A 124 5.97 -14.88 -17.91
C LEU A 124 6.24 -16.32 -17.48
N VAL A 125 6.03 -17.25 -18.41
CA VAL A 125 6.23 -18.68 -18.20
C VAL A 125 7.71 -19.01 -17.94
N GLY A 126 8.63 -18.39 -18.69
CA GLY A 126 10.07 -18.57 -18.47
C GLY A 126 10.54 -18.06 -17.11
N ALA A 127 9.95 -16.97 -16.60
CA ALA A 127 10.24 -16.48 -15.26
C ALA A 127 9.78 -17.46 -14.18
N ILE A 128 8.60 -18.06 -14.34
CA ILE A 128 8.11 -19.10 -13.43
C ILE A 128 9.05 -20.31 -13.44
N ASP A 129 9.46 -20.78 -14.62
CA ASP A 129 10.39 -21.92 -14.74
C ASP A 129 11.76 -21.62 -14.11
N ALA A 130 12.25 -20.39 -14.28
CA ALA A 130 13.55 -19.98 -13.77
C ALA A 130 13.58 -19.77 -12.25
N TYR A 131 12.46 -19.32 -11.67
CA TYR A 131 12.45 -18.77 -10.30
C TYR A 131 11.53 -19.46 -9.32
N ALA A 132 10.57 -20.28 -9.75
CA ALA A 132 9.62 -20.91 -8.82
C ALA A 132 10.32 -21.83 -7.80
N ASN A 133 11.49 -22.36 -8.12
CA ASN A 133 12.29 -23.17 -7.20
C ASN A 133 12.85 -22.40 -5.99
N ARG A 134 12.79 -21.05 -5.98
CA ARG A 134 13.08 -20.21 -4.81
C ARG A 134 11.92 -20.16 -3.83
N SER A 135 10.78 -20.73 -4.20
CA SER A 135 9.60 -20.83 -3.36
C SER A 135 9.51 -22.22 -2.73
N ASN A 136 8.96 -22.27 -1.51
CA ASN A 136 8.69 -23.52 -0.80
C ASN A 136 7.37 -24.18 -1.26
N GLY A 137 6.45 -23.42 -1.84
CA GLY A 137 5.11 -23.90 -2.15
C GLY A 137 4.16 -22.83 -2.71
N ILE A 138 2.88 -23.16 -2.72
CA ILE A 138 1.80 -22.32 -3.22
C ILE A 138 0.86 -21.97 -2.06
N VAL A 139 0.49 -20.69 -1.97
CA VAL A 139 -0.58 -20.19 -1.09
C VAL A 139 -1.75 -19.72 -1.94
N VAL A 140 -2.96 -20.16 -1.59
CA VAL A 140 -4.18 -19.91 -2.36
C VAL A 140 -5.09 -18.93 -1.62
N PHE A 141 -5.42 -17.81 -2.26
CA PHE A 141 -6.41 -16.86 -1.73
C PHE A 141 -7.82 -17.22 -2.18
N ASP A 142 -8.82 -16.77 -1.41
CA ASP A 142 -10.23 -16.94 -1.73
C ASP A 142 -10.80 -15.67 -2.37
N SER A 143 -11.11 -15.74 -3.67
CA SER A 143 -11.66 -14.61 -4.43
C SER A 143 -13.01 -14.07 -3.92
N THR A 144 -13.74 -14.84 -3.09
CA THR A 144 -15.01 -14.43 -2.48
C THR A 144 -14.81 -13.68 -1.15
N ARG A 145 -13.58 -13.67 -0.64
CA ARG A 145 -13.17 -13.12 0.66
C ARG A 145 -12.04 -12.11 0.43
N PRO A 146 -12.32 -10.82 0.23
CA PRO A 146 -11.30 -9.84 -0.14
C PRO A 146 -10.09 -9.79 0.82
N GLU A 147 -10.32 -9.87 2.12
CA GLU A 147 -9.25 -9.86 3.13
C GLU A 147 -8.28 -11.04 2.99
N SER A 148 -8.71 -12.15 2.38
CA SER A 148 -7.87 -13.32 2.16
C SER A 148 -6.63 -12.99 1.33
N ILE A 149 -6.69 -12.01 0.42
CA ILE A 149 -5.55 -11.62 -0.41
C ILE A 149 -4.44 -11.00 0.46
N ASP A 150 -4.79 -10.18 1.45
CA ASP A 150 -3.80 -9.57 2.35
C ASP A 150 -3.25 -10.59 3.34
N ILE A 151 -4.11 -11.46 3.90
CA ILE A 151 -3.68 -12.55 4.77
C ILE A 151 -2.71 -13.49 4.04
N THR A 152 -3.08 -13.94 2.85
CA THR A 152 -2.24 -14.84 2.04
C THR A 152 -1.00 -14.15 1.47
N THR A 153 -1.01 -12.82 1.27
CA THR A 153 0.21 -12.05 0.98
C THR A 153 1.20 -12.12 2.15
N MET A 154 0.73 -11.99 3.39
CA MET A 154 1.59 -12.14 4.57
C MET A 154 2.12 -13.56 4.73
N ILE A 155 1.25 -14.57 4.52
CA ILE A 155 1.64 -15.99 4.54
C ILE A 155 2.70 -16.27 3.45
N ALA A 156 2.45 -15.86 2.21
CA ALA A 156 3.40 -15.94 1.09
C ALA A 156 4.77 -15.36 1.47
N ALA A 157 4.76 -14.17 2.04
CA ALA A 157 5.98 -13.47 2.40
C ALA A 157 6.79 -14.22 3.46
N GLN A 158 6.13 -14.77 4.47
CA GLN A 158 6.78 -15.45 5.59
C GLN A 158 7.28 -16.84 5.21
N GLN A 159 6.48 -17.60 4.46
CA GLN A 159 6.76 -18.99 4.11
C GLN A 159 7.50 -19.14 2.78
N ASN A 160 7.81 -18.04 2.09
CA ASN A 160 8.38 -18.02 0.74
C ASN A 160 7.49 -18.80 -0.25
N GLU A 161 6.19 -18.50 -0.28
CA GLU A 161 5.20 -19.21 -1.13
C GLU A 161 4.67 -18.29 -2.22
N ILE A 162 4.40 -18.85 -3.41
CA ILE A 162 3.79 -18.11 -4.52
C ILE A 162 2.30 -17.95 -4.23
N LEU A 163 1.82 -16.70 -4.24
CA LEU A 163 0.42 -16.33 -4.04
C LEU A 163 -0.36 -16.47 -5.33
N VAL A 164 -1.46 -17.22 -5.30
CA VAL A 164 -2.28 -17.44 -6.50
C VAL A 164 -3.76 -17.63 -6.17
N GLY A 165 -4.65 -17.36 -7.13
CA GLY A 165 -6.06 -17.70 -7.04
C GLY A 165 -6.31 -19.15 -7.45
N SER A 166 -7.43 -19.72 -7.00
CA SER A 166 -7.81 -21.12 -7.27
C SER A 166 -7.85 -21.46 -8.77
N ASP A 167 -8.10 -20.46 -9.64
CA ASP A 167 -8.14 -20.60 -11.09
C ASP A 167 -6.80 -21.00 -11.73
N LEU A 168 -5.67 -20.71 -11.07
CA LEU A 168 -4.32 -21.00 -11.61
C LEU A 168 -3.56 -22.09 -10.82
N VAL A 169 -4.10 -22.58 -9.70
CA VAL A 169 -3.41 -23.56 -8.82
C VAL A 169 -3.03 -24.82 -9.56
N ALA A 170 -3.98 -25.46 -10.27
CA ALA A 170 -3.75 -26.71 -10.98
C ALA A 170 -2.67 -26.56 -12.05
N TRP A 171 -2.71 -25.46 -12.80
CA TRP A 171 -1.72 -25.13 -13.82
C TRP A 171 -0.33 -24.91 -13.21
N LEU A 172 -0.24 -24.11 -12.14
CA LEU A 172 1.02 -23.80 -11.48
C LEU A 172 1.64 -25.06 -10.88
N HIS A 173 0.86 -25.86 -10.15
CA HIS A 173 1.30 -27.14 -9.57
C HIS A 173 1.79 -28.13 -10.64
N ALA A 174 1.07 -28.28 -11.74
CA ALA A 174 1.48 -29.16 -12.83
C ALA A 174 2.83 -28.76 -13.43
N ARG A 175 3.10 -27.45 -13.49
CA ARG A 175 4.32 -26.91 -14.08
C ARG A 175 5.53 -26.95 -13.14
N THR A 176 5.35 -26.49 -11.91
CA THR A 176 6.46 -26.28 -10.96
C THR A 176 6.66 -27.44 -10.00
N ARG A 177 5.65 -28.33 -9.86
CA ARG A 177 5.58 -29.41 -8.86
C ARG A 177 5.58 -28.90 -7.42
N LEU A 178 5.41 -27.60 -7.20
CA LEU A 178 5.31 -27.01 -5.87
C LEU A 178 4.02 -27.47 -5.16
N PRO A 179 4.08 -27.93 -3.91
CA PRO A 179 2.89 -28.31 -3.16
C PRO A 179 2.04 -27.08 -2.84
N VAL A 180 0.72 -27.28 -2.74
CA VAL A 180 -0.16 -26.30 -2.08
C VAL A 180 0.04 -26.47 -0.58
N LEU A 181 0.62 -25.45 0.06
CA LEU A 181 0.94 -25.48 1.49
C LEU A 181 -0.15 -24.81 2.33
N PHE A 182 -0.89 -23.88 1.73
CA PHE A 182 -2.03 -23.24 2.38
C PHE A 182 -3.09 -22.86 1.35
N ASP A 183 -4.35 -23.15 1.66
CA ASP A 183 -5.52 -22.70 0.91
C ASP A 183 -6.52 -22.06 1.87
N TYR A 184 -6.75 -20.75 1.71
CA TYR A 184 -7.58 -19.96 2.60
C TYR A 184 -9.00 -20.53 2.75
N ALA A 185 -9.63 -20.91 1.64
CA ALA A 185 -11.04 -21.34 1.60
C ALA A 185 -11.27 -22.67 2.33
N SER A 186 -10.26 -23.55 2.32
CA SER A 186 -10.30 -24.85 3.00
C SER A 186 -9.78 -24.81 4.45
N SER A 187 -9.19 -23.68 4.87
CA SER A 187 -8.56 -23.53 6.17
C SER A 187 -9.55 -23.06 7.26
N ASP A 188 -9.10 -23.09 8.51
CA ASP A 188 -9.84 -22.52 9.64
C ASP A 188 -10.02 -20.99 9.54
N TRP A 189 -9.25 -20.29 8.70
CA TRP A 189 -9.40 -18.86 8.43
C TRP A 189 -10.70 -18.51 7.74
N ALA A 190 -11.25 -19.42 6.92
CA ALA A 190 -12.50 -19.19 6.18
C ALA A 190 -13.71 -18.94 7.10
N SER A 191 -13.64 -19.42 8.34
CA SER A 191 -14.70 -19.25 9.34
C SER A 191 -14.69 -17.87 10.03
N LEU A 192 -13.60 -17.12 9.92
CA LEU A 192 -13.44 -15.81 10.55
C LEU A 192 -14.13 -14.73 9.72
N ASP A 193 -14.64 -13.67 10.33
CA ASP A 193 -14.90 -12.42 9.61
C ASP A 193 -13.59 -11.64 9.38
N ALA A 194 -13.65 -10.53 8.64
CA ALA A 194 -12.45 -9.76 8.30
C ALA A 194 -11.72 -9.20 9.54
N ILE A 195 -12.47 -8.74 10.56
CA ILE A 195 -11.86 -8.21 11.78
C ILE A 195 -11.15 -9.32 12.54
N ALA A 196 -11.81 -10.46 12.72
CA ALA A 196 -11.24 -11.62 13.39
C ALA A 196 -10.03 -12.21 12.62
N ALA A 197 -10.06 -12.19 11.29
CA ALA A 197 -8.94 -12.59 10.46
C ALA A 197 -7.71 -11.68 10.69
N PHE A 198 -7.87 -10.35 10.69
CA PHE A 198 -6.76 -9.46 10.97
C PHE A 198 -6.31 -9.46 12.44
N ASP A 199 -7.21 -9.66 13.40
CA ASP A 199 -6.85 -9.85 14.80
C ASP A 199 -6.04 -11.14 14.99
N ARG A 200 -6.37 -12.21 14.26
CA ARG A 200 -5.56 -13.44 14.21
C ARG A 200 -4.22 -13.19 13.52
N ALA A 201 -4.18 -12.49 12.40
CA ALA A 201 -2.94 -12.14 11.72
C ALA A 201 -2.01 -11.33 12.62
N LEU A 202 -2.54 -10.38 13.39
CA LEU A 202 -1.76 -9.58 14.33
C LEU A 202 -1.15 -10.44 15.45
N ARG A 203 -1.79 -11.54 15.84
CA ARG A 203 -1.21 -12.49 16.81
C ARG A 203 -0.22 -13.46 16.18
N ASP A 204 -0.59 -14.03 15.04
CA ASP A 204 0.06 -15.24 14.51
C ASP A 204 1.12 -14.89 13.43
N LEU A 205 0.90 -13.82 12.65
CA LEU A 205 1.75 -13.42 11.52
C LEU A 205 2.63 -12.21 11.85
N TYR A 206 2.13 -11.22 12.59
CA TYR A 206 2.92 -10.02 12.90
C TYR A 206 4.27 -10.29 13.60
N PRO A 207 4.41 -11.24 14.55
CA PRO A 207 5.69 -11.49 15.22
C PRO A 207 6.85 -11.85 14.28
N SER A 208 6.54 -12.38 13.08
CA SER A 208 7.52 -12.76 12.04
C SER A 208 7.58 -11.75 10.89
N SER A 209 6.85 -10.64 10.99
CA SER A 209 6.82 -9.56 9.99
C SER A 209 7.92 -8.52 10.25
N ALA A 210 8.22 -7.69 9.25
CA ALA A 210 9.14 -6.58 9.44
C ALA A 210 8.62 -5.60 10.49
N ALA A 211 9.44 -5.34 11.51
CA ALA A 211 9.14 -4.34 12.54
C ALA A 211 9.33 -2.89 12.06
N THR A 212 9.75 -2.69 10.80
CA THR A 212 10.14 -1.39 10.27
C THR A 212 9.15 -0.81 9.26
N LEU A 213 8.16 -1.58 8.83
CA LEU A 213 7.18 -1.22 7.82
C LEU A 213 5.81 -1.77 8.21
N LEU A 214 4.78 -0.96 8.00
CA LEU A 214 3.38 -1.37 8.05
C LEU A 214 2.73 -1.05 6.70
N ALA A 215 1.68 -1.77 6.29
CA ALA A 215 0.92 -1.44 5.09
C ALA A 215 -0.59 -1.43 5.35
N ILE A 216 -1.25 -0.39 4.82
CA ILE A 216 -2.70 -0.34 4.64
C ILE A 216 -2.98 -0.44 3.14
N LEU A 217 -3.65 -1.50 2.70
CA LEU A 217 -3.72 -1.80 1.27
C LEU A 217 -5.07 -2.41 0.87
N PRO A 218 -5.86 -1.80 -0.02
CA PRO A 218 -7.04 -2.44 -0.56
C PRO A 218 -6.65 -3.78 -1.23
N PRO A 219 -7.38 -4.88 -0.97
CA PRO A 219 -6.97 -6.20 -1.42
C PRO A 219 -6.67 -6.36 -2.92
N ASP A 220 -7.36 -5.59 -3.77
CA ASP A 220 -7.20 -5.61 -5.23
C ASP A 220 -5.95 -4.91 -5.74
N ARG A 221 -5.25 -4.15 -4.90
CA ARG A 221 -4.00 -3.47 -5.25
C ARG A 221 -2.86 -4.46 -5.28
N TRP A 222 -2.37 -4.75 -6.47
CA TRP A 222 -1.34 -5.75 -6.71
C TRP A 222 0.05 -5.14 -6.91
N ALA A 223 0.15 -3.90 -7.42
CA ALA A 223 1.40 -3.32 -7.90
C ALA A 223 2.52 -3.27 -6.84
N ILE A 224 2.19 -2.84 -5.62
CA ILE A 224 3.14 -2.75 -4.49
C ILE A 224 3.52 -4.11 -3.88
N ARG A 225 2.81 -5.19 -4.21
CA ARG A 225 2.93 -6.46 -3.46
C ARG A 225 4.26 -7.15 -3.66
N ASP A 226 5.02 -6.83 -4.72
CA ASP A 226 6.41 -7.28 -4.85
C ASP A 226 7.24 -6.84 -3.66
N TYR A 227 7.08 -5.59 -3.24
CA TYR A 227 7.79 -5.02 -2.11
C TYR A 227 7.26 -5.55 -0.78
N LEU A 228 5.93 -5.59 -0.58
CA LEU A 228 5.35 -6.10 0.66
C LEU A 228 5.72 -7.55 0.92
N VAL A 229 5.74 -8.37 -0.14
CA VAL A 229 6.30 -9.71 -0.08
C VAL A 229 7.79 -9.58 0.23
N ALA A 230 8.61 -8.94 -0.60
CA ALA A 230 10.06 -8.87 -0.39
C ALA A 230 10.48 -8.44 1.03
N THR A 231 9.77 -7.51 1.65
CA THR A 231 10.06 -7.00 2.99
C THR A 231 9.39 -7.76 4.13
N ARG A 232 8.48 -8.71 3.86
CA ARG A 232 7.63 -9.36 4.87
C ARG A 232 6.85 -8.35 5.69
N THR A 233 6.27 -7.35 5.02
CA THR A 233 5.49 -6.30 5.67
C THR A 233 4.14 -6.84 6.15
N PHE A 234 3.73 -6.45 7.35
CA PHE A 234 2.38 -6.71 7.83
C PHE A 234 1.38 -5.84 7.06
N VAL A 235 0.34 -6.47 6.50
CA VAL A 235 -0.66 -5.82 5.64
C VAL A 235 -2.01 -5.91 6.31
N PHE A 236 -2.75 -4.80 6.34
CA PHE A 236 -4.12 -4.78 6.80
C PHE A 236 -4.99 -3.88 5.94
N TYR A 237 -6.30 -4.07 6.00
CA TYR A 237 -7.23 -3.16 5.34
C TYR A 237 -8.58 -3.10 6.03
N PHE A 238 -8.96 -1.88 6.38
CA PHE A 238 -10.33 -1.54 6.79
C PHE A 238 -10.70 -0.19 6.18
N PRO A 239 -11.99 0.06 5.89
CA PRO A 239 -12.49 1.41 5.67
C PRO A 239 -12.07 2.33 6.83
N GLN A 240 -11.83 3.61 6.52
CA GLN A 240 -11.37 4.61 7.50
C GLN A 240 -12.31 5.81 7.55
N GLY A 241 -12.18 6.61 8.61
CA GLY A 241 -13.00 7.81 8.82
C GLY A 241 -14.49 7.51 8.90
N ALA A 242 -15.32 8.35 8.29
CA ALA A 242 -16.78 8.19 8.28
C ALA A 242 -17.28 6.93 7.55
N LEU A 243 -16.42 6.28 6.74
CA LEU A 243 -16.76 5.00 6.11
C LEU A 243 -16.54 3.79 7.03
N ALA A 244 -15.82 3.96 8.14
CA ALA A 244 -15.52 2.88 9.07
C ALA A 244 -16.66 2.66 10.07
N THR A 245 -16.97 1.39 10.35
CA THR A 245 -17.70 1.03 11.56
C THR A 245 -16.85 1.28 12.81
N PRO A 246 -17.46 1.44 13.99
CA PRO A 246 -16.71 1.53 15.24
C PRO A 246 -15.77 0.33 15.50
N PHE A 247 -16.14 -0.87 15.03
CA PHE A 247 -15.35 -2.08 15.18
C PHE A 247 -14.12 -2.10 14.26
N GLU A 248 -14.26 -1.66 13.01
CA GLU A 248 -13.14 -1.49 12.06
C GLU A 248 -12.17 -0.40 12.51
N ALA A 249 -12.69 0.72 13.01
CA ALA A 249 -11.87 1.78 13.60
C ALA A 249 -11.11 1.26 14.83
N ALA A 250 -11.76 0.47 15.69
CA ALA A 250 -11.11 -0.16 16.83
C ALA A 250 -10.05 -1.19 16.41
N ALA A 251 -10.31 -1.99 15.36
CA ALA A 251 -9.35 -2.95 14.81
C ALA A 251 -8.10 -2.26 14.23
N THR A 252 -8.31 -1.20 13.46
CA THR A 252 -7.23 -0.34 12.96
C THR A 252 -6.38 0.19 14.12
N ARG A 253 -7.01 0.73 15.17
CA ARG A 253 -6.29 1.22 16.36
C ARG A 253 -5.49 0.12 17.05
N ARG A 254 -6.01 -1.11 17.17
CA ARG A 254 -5.26 -2.24 17.74
C ARG A 254 -3.97 -2.52 16.96
N ILE A 255 -4.05 -2.53 15.62
CA ILE A 255 -2.90 -2.76 14.75
C ILE A 255 -1.88 -1.62 14.87
N LEU A 256 -2.34 -0.37 14.79
CA LEU A 256 -1.47 0.80 14.96
C LEU A 256 -0.81 0.82 16.34
N HIS A 257 -1.54 0.40 17.38
CA HIS A 257 -1.02 0.39 18.73
C HIS A 257 -0.01 -0.74 18.99
N ALA A 258 -0.16 -1.88 18.32
CA ALA A 258 0.72 -3.04 18.45
C ALA A 258 2.05 -2.90 17.68
N THR A 259 2.14 -1.93 16.77
CA THR A 259 3.28 -1.74 15.86
C THR A 259 4.18 -0.58 16.30
N PRO A 260 5.51 -0.65 16.08
CA PRO A 260 6.45 0.37 16.49
C PRO A 260 6.11 1.79 16.00
N ARG A 261 6.59 2.77 16.75
CA ARG A 261 6.60 4.18 16.37
C ARG A 261 7.77 4.47 15.44
N GLY A 262 7.67 5.54 14.66
CA GLY A 262 8.73 6.00 13.75
C GLY A 262 8.81 5.21 12.44
N ILE A 263 7.81 4.39 12.13
CA ILE A 263 7.75 3.59 10.90
C ILE A 263 6.70 4.15 9.92
N PRO A 264 6.88 3.95 8.60
CA PRO A 264 5.88 4.29 7.61
C PRO A 264 4.71 3.31 7.60
N ILE A 265 3.56 3.81 7.19
CA ILE A 265 2.42 3.03 6.70
C ILE A 265 2.38 3.18 5.18
N LEU A 266 2.69 2.11 4.46
CA LEU A 266 2.70 2.06 3.01
C LEU A 266 1.30 1.79 2.46
N GLY A 267 1.01 2.33 1.29
CA GLY A 267 -0.25 2.11 0.58
C GLY A 267 -1.27 3.19 0.88
N TRP A 268 -2.55 2.89 0.69
CA TRP A 268 -3.63 3.85 0.84
C TRP A 268 -4.92 3.20 1.32
N PHE A 269 -5.97 3.99 1.49
CA PHE A 269 -7.28 3.52 1.87
C PHE A 269 -8.36 4.33 1.15
N ARG A 270 -9.58 3.80 1.09
CA ARG A 270 -10.69 4.53 0.49
C ARG A 270 -11.05 5.74 1.37
N SER A 271 -10.73 6.94 0.89
CA SER A 271 -11.12 8.23 1.46
C SER A 271 -11.95 9.03 0.44
N PRO A 272 -13.30 8.97 0.48
CA PRO A 272 -14.14 9.66 -0.50
C PRO A 272 -14.09 11.19 -0.36
N THR A 273 -13.70 11.70 0.82
CA THR A 273 -13.45 13.12 1.06
C THR A 273 -12.13 13.33 1.81
N LEU A 274 -11.63 14.57 1.78
CA LEU A 274 -10.48 15.00 2.58
C LEU A 274 -10.71 14.82 4.09
N THR A 275 -11.95 14.70 4.54
CA THR A 275 -12.26 14.50 5.97
C THR A 275 -11.82 13.12 6.44
N GLU A 276 -12.13 12.07 5.68
CA GLU A 276 -11.75 10.70 6.03
C GLU A 276 -10.23 10.52 5.97
N GLU A 277 -9.60 11.09 4.95
CA GLU A 277 -8.14 11.09 4.83
C GLU A 277 -7.47 11.73 6.04
N ASN A 278 -7.85 12.97 6.36
CA ASN A 278 -7.30 13.71 7.50
C ASN A 278 -7.49 12.96 8.81
N SER A 279 -8.65 12.31 9.00
CA SER A 279 -8.93 11.56 10.23
C SER A 279 -7.96 10.40 10.46
N PHE A 280 -7.65 9.63 9.40
CA PHE A 280 -6.70 8.53 9.50
C PHE A 280 -5.25 9.01 9.61
N VAL A 281 -4.87 10.04 8.83
CA VAL A 281 -3.51 10.60 8.89
C VAL A 281 -3.22 11.15 10.29
N GLN A 282 -4.18 11.82 10.93
CA GLN A 282 -4.05 12.26 12.33
C GLN A 282 -3.95 11.08 13.30
N LEU A 283 -4.75 10.03 13.11
CA LEU A 283 -4.68 8.82 13.94
C LEU A 283 -3.29 8.15 13.83
N ALA A 284 -2.81 7.93 12.60
CA ALA A 284 -1.49 7.36 12.34
C ALA A 284 -0.38 8.22 12.96
N SER A 285 -0.45 9.54 12.80
CA SER A 285 0.50 10.49 13.38
C SER A 285 0.49 10.46 14.91
N GLY A 286 -0.69 10.33 15.53
CA GLY A 286 -0.84 10.16 16.98
C GLY A 286 -0.18 8.88 17.51
N GLU A 287 -0.21 7.80 16.73
CA GLU A 287 0.51 6.54 16.98
C GLU A 287 1.98 6.59 16.52
N GLY A 288 2.50 7.80 16.22
CA GLY A 288 3.89 8.06 15.86
C GLY A 288 4.30 7.50 14.50
N LYS A 289 3.38 7.34 13.56
CA LYS A 289 3.61 6.78 12.22
C LYS A 289 3.30 7.83 11.15
N PHE A 290 3.86 7.65 9.96
CA PHE A 290 3.60 8.53 8.81
C PHE A 290 3.11 7.71 7.63
N VAL A 291 2.17 8.25 6.86
CA VAL A 291 1.57 7.54 5.72
C VAL A 291 2.35 7.85 4.45
N VAL A 292 2.54 6.86 3.59
CA VAL A 292 3.18 6.99 2.27
C VAL A 292 2.27 6.37 1.22
N GLY A 293 1.59 7.21 0.44
CA GLY A 293 0.77 6.77 -0.70
C GLY A 293 1.65 6.15 -1.78
N VAL A 294 1.57 4.83 -1.96
CA VAL A 294 2.44 4.09 -2.90
C VAL A 294 1.83 2.74 -3.33
N GLN A 295 0.49 2.64 -3.36
CA GLN A 295 -0.19 1.35 -3.61
C GLN A 295 -0.18 0.90 -5.08
N ASP A 296 -0.05 1.86 -6.01
CA ASP A 296 -0.15 1.65 -7.46
C ASP A 296 1.23 1.73 -8.15
N VAL A 297 2.31 1.94 -7.39
CA VAL A 297 3.70 1.95 -7.89
C VAL A 297 4.28 0.53 -7.90
N PRO A 298 4.61 -0.04 -9.07
CA PRO A 298 5.21 -1.36 -9.18
C PRO A 298 6.73 -1.34 -9.01
N ASN A 299 7.32 -2.52 -8.85
CA ASN A 299 8.77 -2.74 -8.85
C ASN A 299 9.52 -2.02 -7.72
N LEU A 300 8.86 -1.73 -6.60
CA LEU A 300 9.53 -1.07 -5.47
C LEU A 300 10.67 -1.93 -4.90
N SER A 301 10.59 -3.27 -4.99
CA SER A 301 11.69 -4.17 -4.63
C SER A 301 12.95 -3.94 -5.49
N VAL A 302 12.78 -3.40 -6.70
CA VAL A 302 13.87 -2.99 -7.60
C VAL A 302 14.30 -1.56 -7.32
N LEU A 303 13.35 -0.63 -7.26
CA LEU A 303 13.63 0.82 -7.16
C LEU A 303 14.35 1.18 -5.85
N THR A 304 14.07 0.45 -4.77
CA THR A 304 14.68 0.69 -3.46
C THR A 304 16.07 0.06 -3.29
N ALA A 305 16.51 -0.76 -4.25
CA ALA A 305 17.85 -1.36 -4.29
C ALA A 305 18.94 -0.39 -4.75
N LEU A 306 18.55 0.75 -5.34
CA LEU A 306 19.43 1.68 -6.03
C LEU A 306 19.40 3.08 -5.39
N GLY A 307 20.47 3.85 -5.60
CA GLY A 307 20.53 5.29 -5.26
C GLY A 307 20.62 5.65 -3.77
N ARG A 308 20.74 4.69 -2.85
CA ARG A 308 20.84 4.97 -1.39
C ARG A 308 22.16 5.56 -0.94
N ASN A 309 23.24 5.29 -1.67
CA ASN A 309 24.56 5.82 -1.35
C ASN A 309 24.81 7.19 -2.01
N GLU A 310 23.76 7.81 -2.56
CA GLU A 310 23.86 9.07 -3.28
C GLU A 310 23.16 10.17 -2.49
N THR A 311 23.86 11.28 -2.28
CA THR A 311 23.22 12.49 -1.77
C THR A 311 22.50 13.18 -2.91
N ARG A 312 21.16 13.25 -2.82
CA ARG A 312 20.34 13.99 -3.78
C ARG A 312 20.10 15.39 -3.25
N ARG A 313 20.37 16.40 -4.07
CA ARG A 313 20.10 17.80 -3.77
C ARG A 313 19.32 18.42 -4.92
N GLN A 314 18.20 19.06 -4.60
CA GLN A 314 17.50 19.89 -5.58
C GLN A 314 18.39 21.08 -5.93
N ALA A 315 18.62 21.31 -7.22
CA ALA A 315 19.36 22.49 -7.67
C ALA A 315 18.59 23.76 -7.26
N SER A 316 19.28 24.66 -6.56
CA SER A 316 18.77 25.99 -6.23
C SER A 316 19.48 27.02 -7.11
N SER A 317 18.78 28.01 -7.65
CA SER A 317 19.35 29.05 -8.51
C SER A 317 20.41 29.92 -7.82
N GLY A 318 20.57 29.85 -6.48
CA GLY A 318 21.66 30.46 -5.71
C GLY A 318 21.62 31.99 -5.63
N ALA A 319 21.04 32.66 -6.62
CA ALA A 319 20.78 34.08 -6.64
C ALA A 319 19.49 34.39 -5.86
N ALA A 320 19.59 35.32 -4.91
CA ALA A 320 18.41 36.00 -4.40
C ALA A 320 17.75 36.74 -5.58
N PRO A 321 16.43 36.56 -5.82
CA PRO A 321 15.75 37.33 -6.86
C PRO A 321 15.91 38.82 -6.54
N LEU A 322 16.23 39.62 -7.55
CA LEU A 322 16.21 41.08 -7.41
C LEU A 322 14.76 41.50 -7.10
N PRO A 323 14.51 42.26 -6.02
CA PRO A 323 13.19 42.78 -5.77
C PRO A 323 12.83 43.77 -6.88
N LEU A 324 11.86 43.40 -7.69
CA LEU A 324 11.21 44.27 -8.67
C LEU A 324 10.24 45.22 -7.94
N GLU A 325 10.35 46.51 -8.27
CA GLU A 325 9.43 47.56 -7.84
C GLU A 325 8.14 47.50 -8.68
N ASP A 326 7.00 47.92 -8.10
CA ASP A 326 5.69 47.98 -8.76
C ASP A 326 5.21 46.67 -9.42
N LYS A 327 5.40 45.54 -8.72
CA LYS A 327 4.95 44.21 -9.17
C LYS A 327 4.17 43.45 -8.10
N THR A 328 3.32 42.54 -8.58
CA THR A 328 2.71 41.46 -7.79
C THR A 328 3.47 40.17 -8.05
N TYR A 329 3.93 39.51 -6.99
CA TYR A 329 4.58 38.20 -7.08
C TYR A 329 3.54 37.10 -6.97
N VAL A 330 3.64 36.10 -7.86
CA VAL A 330 2.78 34.92 -7.85
C VAL A 330 3.67 33.69 -7.79
N VAL A 331 3.32 32.77 -6.89
CA VAL A 331 3.93 31.43 -6.81
C VAL A 331 2.84 30.41 -7.01
N LEU A 332 3.08 29.46 -7.91
CA LEU A 332 2.22 28.31 -8.13
C LEU A 332 2.91 27.08 -7.58
N ALA A 333 2.22 26.34 -6.72
CA ALA A 333 2.68 25.07 -6.18
C ALA A 333 1.69 23.98 -6.55
N VAL A 334 2.20 22.86 -7.06
CA VAL A 334 1.40 21.67 -7.35
C VAL A 334 1.30 20.87 -6.04
N PRO A 335 0.09 20.56 -5.55
CA PRO A 335 -0.11 19.77 -4.33
C PRO A 335 0.22 18.27 -4.56
N ASP A 336 -0.01 17.44 -3.54
CA ASP A 336 0.07 15.96 -3.59
C ASP A 336 1.48 15.36 -3.79
N GLY A 337 2.53 16.17 -3.58
CA GLY A 337 3.92 15.72 -3.72
C GLY A 337 4.39 14.70 -2.67
N ASP A 338 3.63 14.49 -1.60
CA ASP A 338 3.84 13.44 -0.60
C ASP A 338 3.40 12.05 -1.11
N ASN A 339 2.48 12.01 -2.08
CA ASN A 339 1.95 10.78 -2.64
C ASN A 339 2.85 10.29 -3.79
N VAL A 340 3.50 9.14 -3.58
CA VAL A 340 4.37 8.52 -4.58
C VAL A 340 3.56 8.00 -5.77
N ASP A 341 2.31 7.59 -5.58
CA ASP A 341 1.40 7.24 -6.69
C ASP A 341 1.18 8.46 -7.62
N PHE A 342 0.98 9.64 -7.04
CA PHE A 342 0.87 10.90 -7.80
C PHE A 342 2.20 11.26 -8.49
N ALA A 343 3.31 11.20 -7.75
CA ALA A 343 4.63 11.53 -8.27
C ALA A 343 5.05 10.61 -9.44
N ALA A 344 4.77 9.31 -9.32
CA ALA A 344 5.07 8.32 -10.36
C ALA A 344 4.06 8.33 -11.50
N GLY A 345 2.81 8.74 -11.26
CA GLY A 345 1.76 8.86 -12.25
C GLY A 345 1.62 10.28 -12.80
N ARG A 346 0.61 11.00 -12.32
CA ARG A 346 0.17 12.29 -12.88
C ARG A 346 1.29 13.34 -12.93
N MET A 347 2.15 13.41 -11.92
CA MET A 347 3.25 14.39 -11.93
C MET A 347 4.24 14.11 -13.08
N GLN A 348 4.50 12.84 -13.39
CA GLN A 348 5.35 12.46 -14.52
C GLN A 348 4.74 12.90 -15.86
N GLU A 349 3.41 12.81 -16.00
CA GLU A 349 2.68 13.31 -17.17
C GLU A 349 2.82 14.82 -17.29
N LEU A 350 2.49 15.56 -16.22
CA LEU A 350 2.62 17.02 -16.16
C LEU A 350 4.04 17.48 -16.52
N TRP A 351 5.05 16.77 -16.02
CA TRP A 351 6.45 17.05 -16.32
C TRP A 351 6.88 16.76 -17.75
N SER A 352 6.07 16.01 -18.50
CA SER A 352 6.31 15.66 -19.89
C SER A 352 5.47 16.51 -20.85
N GLU A 353 4.60 17.40 -20.34
CA GLU A 353 3.82 18.31 -21.18
C GLU A 353 4.75 19.35 -21.85
N PRO A 354 4.54 19.67 -23.15
CA PRO A 354 5.38 20.62 -23.89
C PRO A 354 5.39 22.06 -23.34
N VAL A 355 4.41 22.41 -22.49
CA VAL A 355 4.27 23.74 -21.88
C VAL A 355 5.17 23.94 -20.66
N ARG A 356 5.83 22.88 -20.18
CA ARG A 356 6.87 22.96 -19.14
C ARG A 356 8.18 23.48 -19.74
#